data_AF-A0A769Q3K3-F1
#
_entry.id   AF-A0A769Q3K3-F1
#
_cell.length_a   1.000
_cell.length_b   1.000
_cell.length_c   1.000
_cell.angle_alpha   90.00
_cell.angle_beta   90.00
_cell.angle_gamma   90.00
#
_symmetry.space_group_name_H-M   'P 1'
#
loop_
_entity.id
_entity.type
_entity.pdbx_description
1 polymer ?
#
loop_
_entity_poly.entity_id
_entity_poly.type
_entity_poly.pdbx_seq_one_letter_code
_entity_poly.pdbx_strand_id
1 'polypeptide(L)' 'LKDAVTEYIEYYNSRRISLKLKGLTPIEYRNQTYMPRV' A
#
# COMPACT_ATOMS: atom_id res chain seq x y z
N LEU A 1 19.69 -11.20 -2.45
CA LEU A 1 18.41 -11.52 -1.77
C LEU A 1 17.78 -10.29 -1.12
N LYS A 2 18.54 -9.49 -0.37
CA LYS A 2 18.05 -8.26 0.27
C LYS A 2 17.35 -7.31 -0.71
N ASP A 3 17.95 -7.06 -1.87
CA ASP A 3 17.40 -6.11 -2.84
C ASP A 3 16.07 -6.57 -3.44
N ALA A 4 15.96 -7.86 -3.79
CA ALA A 4 14.73 -8.45 -4.28
C ALA A 4 13.59 -8.40 -3.22
N VAL A 5 13.94 -8.59 -1.94
CA VAL A 5 12.97 -8.47 -0.83
C VAL A 5 12.53 -7.00 -0.67
N THR A 6 13.45 -6.05 -0.71
CA THR A 6 13.14 -4.61 -0.64
C THR A 6 12.23 -4.20 -1.79
N GLU A 7 12.57 -4.59 -3.02
CA GLU A 7 11.77 -4.27 -4.20
C GLU A 7 10.36 -4.87 -4.13
N TYR A 8 10.25 -6.10 -3.62
CA TYR A 8 8.96 -6.74 -3.41
C TYR A 8 8.12 -6.02 -2.35
N ILE A 9 8.73 -5.59 -1.24
CA ILE A 9 8.06 -4.82 -0.19
C ILE A 9 7.55 -3.49 -0.76
N GLU A 10 8.36 -2.78 -1.53
CA GLU A 10 7.94 -1.54 -2.18
C GLU A 10 6.79 -1.79 -3.16
N TYR A 11 6.94 -2.77 -4.05
CA TYR A 11 5.88 -3.16 -4.98
C TYR A 11 4.57 -3.44 -4.25
N TYR A 12 4.61 -4.26 -3.20
CA TYR A 12 3.42 -4.67 -2.48
C TYR A 12 2.74 -3.48 -1.78
N ASN A 13 3.51 -2.59 -1.17
CA ASN A 13 2.93 -1.48 -0.39
C ASN A 13 2.42 -0.32 -1.25
N SER A 14 3.14 0.04 -2.32
CA SER A 14 2.90 1.29 -3.05
C SER A 14 2.54 1.15 -4.52
N ARG A 15 2.72 -0.03 -5.13
CA ARG A 15 2.45 -0.24 -6.57
C ARG A 15 1.32 -1.23 -6.83
N ARG A 16 1.09 -2.19 -5.92
CA ARG A 16 0.09 -3.25 -6.10
C ARG A 16 -1.33 -2.73 -5.91
N ILE A 17 -2.11 -2.70 -7.00
CA ILE A 17 -3.54 -2.39 -6.96
C ILE A 17 -4.34 -3.62 -6.50
N SER A 18 -5.32 -3.41 -5.62
CA SER A 18 -6.19 -4.48 -5.11
C SER A 18 -7.66 -4.17 -5.37
N LEU A 19 -8.36 -5.06 -6.08
CA LEU A 19 -9.81 -4.94 -6.31
C LEU A 19 -10.61 -4.94 -5.00
N LYS A 20 -10.16 -5.70 -3.99
CA LYS A 20 -10.77 -5.69 -2.65
C LYS A 20 -10.67 -4.32 -1.98
N LEU A 21 -9.61 -3.56 -2.29
CA LEU A 21 -9.39 -2.19 -1.80
C LEU A 21 -9.94 -1.15 -2.79
N LYS A 22 -10.90 -1.52 -3.63
CA LYS A 22 -11.53 -0.62 -4.62
C LYS A 22 -10.53 0.00 -5.61
N GLY A 23 -9.50 -0.75 -5.99
CA GLY A 23 -8.49 -0.28 -6.92
C GLY A 23 -7.36 0.53 -6.26
N LEU A 24 -7.33 0.61 -4.93
CA LEU A 24 -6.27 1.29 -4.19
C LEU A 24 -5.09 0.35 -3.90
N THR A 25 -3.92 0.96 -3.73
CA THR A 25 -2.76 0.31 -3.13
C THR A 25 -2.94 0.16 -1.62
N PRO A 26 -2.19 -0.75 -0.95
CA PRO A 26 -2.30 -0.92 0.50
C PRO A 26 -2.04 0.34 1.30
N ILE A 27 -1.09 1.19 0.89
CA ILE A 27 -0.79 2.44 1.60
C ILE A 27 -1.90 3.48 1.42
N GLU A 28 -2.44 3.64 0.22
CA GLU A 28 -3.55 4.57 -0.05
C GLU A 28 -4.80 4.19 0.75
N TYR A 29 -5.12 2.90 0.82
CA TYR A 29 -6.25 2.42 1.62
C TYR A 29 -6.10 2.74 3.11
N ARG A 30 -4.89 2.58 3.69
CA ARG A 30 -4.62 2.95 5.09
C ARG A 30 -4.78 4.46 5.31
N ASN A 31 -4.25 5.27 4.40
CA ASN A 31 -4.32 6.72 4.48
C ASN A 31 -5.76 7.24 4.36
N GLN A 32 -6.63 6.57 3.60
CA GLN A 32 -8.05 6.95 3.50
C GLN A 32 -8.79 6.86 4.84
N THR A 33 -8.40 5.92 5.71
CA THR A 33 -9.00 5.77 7.05
C THR A 33 -8.44 6.73 8.09
N TYR A 34 -7.37 7.45 7.76
CA TYR A 34 -6.76 8.41 8.66
C TYR A 34 -7.51 9.74 8.60
N MET A 35 -8.58 9.84 9.41
CA MET A 35 -9.13 11.14 9.78
C MET A 35 -8.42 11.62 11.05
N PRO A 36 -7.56 12.66 10.97
CA PRO A 36 -7.01 13.27 12.17
C PRO A 36 -8.17 13.89 12.95
N ARG A 37 -8.45 13.34 14.13
CA ARG A 37 -9.43 13.92 15.06
C ARG A 37 -8.82 15.20 15.61
N VAL A 38 -9.39 16.34 15.21
CA VAL A 38 -9.16 17.63 15.88
C VAL A 38 -9.63 17.58 17.32
#